data_AF-A0A970DLG0-F1
#
_entry.id   AF-A0A970DLG0-F1
#
_cell.length_a   1.000
_cell.length_b   1.000
_cell.length_c   1.000
_cell.angle_alpha   90.00
_cell.angle_beta   90.00
_cell.angle_gamma   90.00
#
_symmetry.space_group_name_H-M   'P 1'
#
loop_
_entity.id
_entity.type
_entity.pdbx_description
1 polymer ?
#
loop_
_entity_poly.entity_id
_entity_poly.type
_entity_poly.pdbx_seq_one_letter_code
_entity_poly.pdbx_strand_id
1 'polypeptide(L)'
;KNYVIYPGTHDNPPIKAWYESLNPADKKYVNMYLCINDNDNICEVMIKECLKSVCKWAIIPIQDYLELGIESRINTPSTSSGNWQFRLKKEDLSVTLANKIKQWTNLYRRGFSS
;
A
#
# COMPACT_ATOMS: atom_id res chain seq x y z
N LYS A 1 5.29 18.13 -8.60
CA LYS A 1 3.96 18.77 -8.81
C LYS A 1 3.19 18.78 -7.49
N ASN A 2 2.29 19.74 -7.23
CA ASN A 2 1.54 19.86 -5.97
C ASN A 2 0.37 18.86 -5.90
N TYR A 3 0.68 17.57 -5.89
CA TYR A 3 -0.29 16.49 -5.70
C TYR A 3 0.17 15.58 -4.57
N VAL A 4 -0.80 14.86 -4.01
CA VAL A 4 -0.58 13.77 -3.05
C VAL A 4 -1.03 12.48 -3.71
N ILE A 5 -0.16 11.47 -3.70
CA ILE A 5 -0.51 10.12 -4.14
C ILE A 5 -0.76 9.23 -2.92
N TYR A 6 -1.75 8.37 -3.06
CA TYR A 6 -2.04 7.27 -2.16
C TYR A 6 -2.26 6.02 -3.03
N PRO A 7 -1.82 4.83 -2.61
CA PRO A 7 -2.25 3.58 -3.25
C PRO A 7 -3.73 3.30 -2.95
N GLY A 8 -4.19 3.75 -1.78
CA GLY A 8 -5.57 3.70 -1.31
C GLY A 8 -5.72 4.58 -0.07
N THR A 9 -6.96 4.93 0.25
CA THR A 9 -7.33 5.68 1.45
C THR A 9 -7.91 4.75 2.51
N HIS A 10 -8.37 5.30 3.64
CA HIS A 10 -9.07 4.52 4.67
C HIS A 10 -10.41 3.93 4.19
N ASP A 11 -11.00 4.47 3.14
CA ASP A 11 -12.25 3.95 2.54
C ASP A 11 -12.01 2.78 1.58
N ASN A 12 -10.75 2.56 1.17
CA ASN A 12 -10.37 1.49 0.27
C ASN A 12 -9.92 0.24 1.06
N PRO A 13 -10.09 -0.98 0.51
CA PRO A 13 -9.37 -2.14 1.01
C PRO A 13 -7.85 -1.94 0.90
N PRO A 14 -7.03 -2.57 1.77
CA PRO A 14 -5.60 -2.69 1.56
C PRO A 14 -5.26 -3.29 0.19
N ILE A 15 -4.09 -2.98 -0.35
CA ILE A 15 -3.66 -3.35 -1.72
C ILE A 15 -3.84 -4.85 -1.96
N LYS A 16 -3.42 -5.68 -1.01
CA LYS A 16 -3.55 -7.15 -1.09
C LYS A 16 -4.99 -7.57 -1.30
N ALA A 17 -5.90 -7.11 -0.44
CA ALA A 17 -7.32 -7.45 -0.51
C ALA A 17 -7.98 -6.91 -1.79
N TRP A 18 -7.64 -5.68 -2.18
CA TRP A 18 -8.12 -5.09 -3.42
C TRP A 18 -7.69 -5.95 -4.62
N TYR A 19 -6.41 -6.30 -4.73
CA TYR A 19 -5.86 -7.09 -5.82
C TYR A 19 -6.41 -8.53 -5.86
N GLU A 20 -6.64 -9.14 -4.70
CA GLU A 20 -7.31 -10.44 -4.58
C GLU A 20 -8.77 -10.41 -5.06
N SER A 21 -9.46 -9.27 -4.87
CA SER A 21 -10.86 -9.10 -5.29
C SER A 21 -11.07 -8.83 -6.78
N LEU A 22 -10.01 -8.51 -7.53
CA LEU A 22 -10.11 -8.20 -8.95
C LEU A 22 -10.56 -9.41 -9.77
N ASN A 23 -11.41 -9.16 -10.76
CA ASN A 23 -11.72 -10.16 -11.78
C ASN A 23 -10.47 -10.43 -12.65
N PRO A 24 -10.43 -11.56 -13.41
CA PRO A 24 -9.25 -11.93 -14.19
C PRO A 24 -8.80 -10.91 -15.24
N ALA A 25 -9.74 -10.16 -15.84
CA ALA A 25 -9.42 -9.17 -16.88
C ALA A 25 -8.71 -7.95 -16.28
N ASP A 26 -9.23 -7.41 -15.17
CA ASP A 26 -8.63 -6.30 -14.44
C ASP A 26 -7.29 -6.69 -13.83
N LYS A 27 -7.20 -7.91 -13.27
CA LYS A 27 -5.94 -8.43 -12.72
C LYS A 27 -4.86 -8.56 -13.79
N LYS A 28 -5.22 -9.06 -14.98
CA LYS A 28 -4.32 -9.12 -16.15
C LYS A 28 -3.87 -7.71 -16.58
N TYR A 29 -4.78 -6.75 -16.61
CA TYR A 29 -4.45 -5.36 -16.95
C TYR A 29 -3.46 -4.76 -15.94
N VAL A 30 -3.72 -4.90 -14.64
CA VAL A 30 -2.84 -4.41 -13.57
C VAL A 30 -1.45 -5.03 -13.69
N ASN A 31 -1.36 -6.35 -13.90
CA ASN A 31 -0.08 -7.03 -14.01
C ASN A 31 0.73 -6.57 -15.23
N MET A 32 0.05 -6.39 -16.36
CA MET A 32 0.69 -5.87 -17.56
C MET A 32 1.15 -4.42 -17.38
N TYR A 33 0.33 -3.58 -16.76
CA TYR A 33 0.64 -2.16 -16.56
C TYR A 33 1.79 -1.95 -15.57
N LEU A 34 1.84 -2.76 -14.50
CA LEU A 34 2.85 -2.67 -13.44
C LEU A 34 4.05 -3.61 -13.67
N CYS A 35 4.08 -4.33 -14.80
CA CYS A 35 5.11 -5.32 -15.14
C CYS A 35 5.33 -6.37 -14.03
N ILE A 36 4.23 -6.87 -13.44
CA ILE A 36 4.24 -7.86 -12.35
C ILE A 36 4.39 -9.27 -12.92
N ASN A 37 5.34 -10.02 -12.37
CA ASN A 37 5.57 -11.44 -12.64
C ASN A 37 5.07 -12.30 -11.46
N ASP A 38 5.00 -13.62 -11.63
CA ASP A 38 4.44 -14.54 -10.63
C ASP A 38 5.12 -14.49 -9.25
N ASN A 39 6.39 -14.08 -9.18
CA ASN A 39 7.15 -13.97 -7.94
C ASN A 39 7.11 -12.56 -7.31
N ASP A 40 6.47 -11.59 -7.97
CA ASP A 40 6.41 -10.22 -7.49
C ASP A 40 5.31 -10.04 -6.44
N ASN A 41 5.62 -9.24 -5.42
CA ASN A 41 4.67 -8.89 -4.38
C ASN A 41 3.95 -7.59 -4.75
N ILE A 42 2.64 -7.68 -5.01
CA ILE A 42 1.81 -6.55 -5.44
C ILE A 42 1.89 -5.34 -4.50
N CYS A 43 1.91 -5.56 -3.18
CA CYS A 43 1.99 -4.48 -2.20
C CYS A 43 3.31 -3.73 -2.37
N GLU A 44 4.43 -4.46 -2.48
CA GLU A 44 5.72 -3.82 -2.72
C GLU A 44 5.77 -3.05 -4.02
N VAL A 45 5.25 -3.63 -5.11
CA VAL A 45 5.24 -3.01 -6.44
C VAL A 45 4.45 -1.70 -6.40
N MET A 46 3.22 -1.72 -5.89
CA MET A 46 2.38 -0.51 -5.82
C MET A 46 2.92 0.56 -4.89
N ILE A 47 3.52 0.18 -3.75
CA ILE A 47 4.20 1.13 -2.86
C ILE A 47 5.36 1.79 -3.60
N LYS A 48 6.21 0.99 -4.28
CA LYS A 48 7.33 1.51 -5.06
C LYS A 48 6.85 2.45 -6.17
N GLU A 49 5.76 2.15 -6.87
CA GLU A 49 5.17 3.08 -7.87
C GLU A 49 4.69 4.40 -7.25
N CYS A 50 4.02 4.36 -6.09
CA CYS A 50 3.65 5.58 -5.38
C CYS A 50 4.88 6.42 -5.02
N LEU A 51 5.94 5.77 -4.53
CA LEU A 51 7.20 6.43 -4.19
C LEU A 51 7.96 6.93 -5.43
N LYS A 52 7.89 6.26 -6.59
CA LYS A 52 8.49 6.73 -7.86
C LYS A 52 7.78 7.95 -8.46
N SER A 53 6.51 8.16 -8.13
CA SER A 53 5.69 9.20 -8.74
C SER A 53 6.27 10.62 -8.62
N VAL A 54 5.81 11.54 -9.49
CA VAL A 54 6.19 12.98 -9.46
C VAL A 54 5.39 13.81 -8.43
N CYS A 55 4.57 13.15 -7.63
CA CYS A 55 3.75 13.78 -6.59
C CYS A 55 4.64 14.30 -5.45
N LYS A 56 4.30 15.49 -4.92
CA LYS A 56 5.03 16.11 -3.81
C LYS A 56 5.01 15.21 -2.58
N TRP A 57 3.85 14.61 -2.29
CA TRP A 57 3.66 13.71 -1.16
C TRP A 57 3.20 12.34 -1.66
N ALA A 58 3.74 11.29 -1.04
CA ALA A 58 3.28 9.91 -1.19
C ALA A 58 2.96 9.39 0.20
N ILE A 59 1.70 9.01 0.43
CA ILE A 59 1.23 8.56 1.74
C ILE A 59 0.71 7.14 1.59
N ILE A 60 1.34 6.22 2.31
CA ILE A 60 1.09 4.79 2.22
C ILE A 60 0.46 4.32 3.54
N PRO A 61 -0.74 3.70 3.52
CA PRO A 61 -1.31 3.03 4.68
C PRO A 61 -0.37 1.94 5.22
N ILE A 62 -0.27 1.84 6.55
CA ILE A 62 0.63 0.86 7.18
C ILE A 62 0.24 -0.60 6.88
N GLN A 63 -1.05 -0.85 6.63
CA GLN A 63 -1.56 -2.17 6.25
C GLN A 63 -0.89 -2.70 4.98
N ASP A 64 -0.55 -1.81 4.04
CA ASP A 64 0.07 -2.19 2.78
C ASP A 64 1.55 -2.57 2.98
N TYR A 65 2.25 -1.86 3.87
CA TYR A 65 3.63 -2.23 4.26
C TYR A 65 3.69 -3.56 5.01
N LEU A 66 2.65 -3.87 5.78
CA LEU A 66 2.49 -5.14 6.51
C LEU A 66 1.84 -6.24 5.67
N GLU A 67 1.41 -5.92 4.45
CA GLU A 67 0.81 -6.86 3.50
C GLU A 67 -0.44 -7.57 4.07
N LEU A 68 -1.20 -6.82 4.87
CA LEU A 68 -2.42 -7.31 5.52
C LEU A 68 -3.58 -7.40 4.53
N GLY A 69 -4.50 -8.32 4.80
CA GLY A 69 -5.67 -8.58 3.98
C GLY A 69 -6.87 -7.73 4.37
N ILE A 70 -8.06 -8.19 3.96
CA ILE A 70 -9.33 -7.48 4.12
C ILE A 70 -9.70 -7.22 5.60
N GLU A 71 -9.19 -8.05 6.52
CA GLU A 71 -9.38 -7.92 7.96
C GLU A 71 -8.79 -6.62 8.54
N SER A 72 -7.89 -5.97 7.80
CA SER A 72 -7.25 -4.71 8.21
C SER A 72 -7.86 -3.46 7.57
N ARG A 73 -8.94 -3.60 6.80
CA ARG A 73 -9.67 -2.47 6.19
C ARG A 73 -10.19 -1.53 7.27
N ILE A 74 -9.98 -0.22 7.08
CA ILE A 74 -10.41 0.80 8.06
C ILE A 74 -11.90 1.07 7.94
N ASN A 75 -12.39 1.37 6.73
CA ASN A 75 -13.78 1.76 6.52
C ASN A 75 -14.34 1.13 5.24
N THR A 76 -15.58 0.68 5.31
CA THR A 76 -16.43 0.36 4.16
C THR A 76 -17.53 1.42 4.11
N PRO A 77 -17.49 2.35 3.14
CA PRO A 77 -18.51 3.39 3.03
C PRO A 77 -19.93 2.82 2.96
N SER A 78 -20.89 3.52 3.56
CA SER A 78 -22.30 3.14 3.61
C SER A 78 -22.63 1.88 4.43
N THR A 79 -21.73 1.45 5.33
CA THR A 79 -22.03 0.45 6.36
C THR A 79 -22.02 1.09 7.76
N SER A 80 -22.90 0.61 8.64
CA SER A 80 -23.07 1.16 9.99
C SER A 80 -22.23 0.46 11.07
N SER A 81 -21.58 -0.66 10.74
CA SER A 81 -20.85 -1.51 11.71
C SER A 81 -19.59 -2.11 11.11
N GLY A 82 -18.61 -2.43 11.95
CA GLY A 82 -17.36 -3.07 11.54
C GLY A 82 -16.26 -2.13 11.03
N ASN A 83 -16.51 -0.82 11.04
CA ASN A 83 -15.56 0.22 10.61
C ASN A 83 -14.76 0.78 11.80
N TRP A 84 -13.58 1.32 11.52
CA TRP A 84 -12.70 2.01 12.49
C TRP A 84 -12.18 1.13 13.63
N GLN A 85 -12.21 -0.20 13.45
CA GLN A 85 -11.84 -1.18 14.46
C GLN A 85 -10.40 -1.68 14.35
N PHE A 86 -9.78 -1.60 13.17
CA PHE A 86 -8.40 -2.04 12.99
C PHE A 86 -7.45 -1.34 13.97
N ARG A 87 -6.54 -2.12 14.57
CA ARG A 87 -5.50 -1.64 15.46
C ARG A 87 -4.21 -2.37 15.12
N LEU A 88 -3.13 -1.60 15.05
CA LEU A 88 -1.79 -2.15 15.04
C LEU A 88 -1.43 -2.67 16.43
N LYS A 89 -0.71 -3.78 16.45
CA LYS A 89 -0.04 -4.25 17.65
C LYS A 89 1.40 -3.76 17.64
N LYS A 90 2.02 -3.72 18.81
CA LYS A 90 3.40 -3.22 18.95
C LYS A 90 4.38 -4.13 18.22
N GLU A 91 4.11 -5.43 18.24
CA GLU A 91 4.87 -6.47 17.55
C GLU A 91 4.87 -6.34 16.02
N ASP A 92 3.86 -5.69 15.43
CA ASP A 92 3.81 -5.46 13.99
C ASP A 92 4.88 -4.44 13.54
N LEU A 93 5.29 -3.53 14.45
CA LEU A 93 6.24 -2.45 14.18
C LEU A 93 7.69 -2.88 14.43
N SER A 94 8.16 -3.84 13.63
CA SER A 94 9.52 -4.36 13.73
C SER A 94 10.60 -3.39 13.19
N VAL A 95 11.84 -3.56 13.68
CA VAL A 95 13.01 -2.84 13.13
C VAL A 95 13.22 -3.18 11.65
N THR A 96 12.93 -4.42 11.25
CA THR A 96 12.99 -4.86 9.85
C THR A 96 12.02 -4.06 8.97
N LEU A 97 10.78 -3.85 9.43
CA LEU A 97 9.79 -3.03 8.73
C LEU A 97 10.29 -1.58 8.58
N ALA A 98 10.77 -0.97 9.67
CA ALA A 98 11.31 0.38 9.64
C ALA A 98 12.48 0.52 8.65
N ASN A 99 13.38 -0.47 8.62
CA ASN A 99 14.49 -0.51 7.67
C ASN A 99 14.03 -0.66 6.21
N LYS A 100 13.04 -1.51 5.94
CA LYS A 100 12.41 -1.66 4.60
C LYS A 100 11.82 -0.33 4.12
N ILE A 101 11.04 0.34 4.97
CA ILE A 101 10.46 1.66 4.68
C ILE A 101 11.56 2.71 4.42
N LYS A 102 12.58 2.77 5.27
CA LYS A 102 13.73 3.69 5.11
C LYS A 102 14.48 3.43 3.81
N GLN A 103 14.76 2.18 3.48
CA GLN A 103 15.46 1.81 2.25
C GLN A 103 14.70 2.29 1.02
N TRP A 104 13.40 2.00 0.94
CA TRP A 104 12.59 2.36 -0.22
C TRP A 104 12.39 3.87 -0.34
N THR A 105 12.11 4.55 0.77
CA THR A 105 11.97 6.01 0.77
C THR A 105 13.28 6.69 0.34
N ASN A 106 14.44 6.22 0.79
CA ASN A 106 15.74 6.73 0.34
C ASN A 106 15.99 6.45 -1.15
N LEU A 107 15.72 5.23 -1.62
CA LEU A 107 15.90 4.83 -3.03
C LEU A 107 15.17 5.78 -3.99
N TYR A 108 13.95 6.22 -3.62
CA TYR A 108 13.14 7.14 -4.41
C TYR A 108 13.25 8.61 -3.97
N ARG A 109 14.30 8.98 -3.22
CA ARG A 109 14.58 10.36 -2.77
C ARG A 109 13.43 11.01 -1.99
N ARG A 110 12.73 10.22 -1.19
CA ARG A 110 11.65 10.64 -0.27
C ARG A 110 12.02 10.51 1.21
N GLY A 111 13.15 9.89 1.51
CA GLY A 111 13.72 9.87 2.86
C GLY A 111 14.65 11.08 3.07
N PHE A 112 14.92 11.39 4.34
CA PHE A 112 15.86 12.45 4.69
C PHE A 112 17.27 12.05 4.23
N SER A 113 17.86 12.87 3.36
CA SER A 113 19.31 12.85 3.14
C SER A 113 19.97 13.39 4.41
N SER A 114 20.75 12.53 5.09
CA SER A 114 21.83 12.99 5.96
C SER A 114 22.88 13.73 5.16
#